data_AF-A0A5C9D478-F1
#
_entry.id   AF-A0A5C9D478-F1
#
_cell.length_a   1.000
_cell.length_b   1.000
_cell.length_c   1.000
_cell.angle_alpha   90.00
_cell.angle_beta   90.00
_cell.angle_gamma   90.00
#
_symmetry.space_group_name_H-M   'P 1'
#
loop_
_entity.id
_entity.type
_entity.pdbx_description
1 polymer ?
#
loop_
_entity_poly.entity_id
_entity_poly.type
_entity_poly.pdbx_seq_one_letter_code
_entity_poly.pdbx_strand_id
1 'polypeptide(L)'
;MRFDKDEEGKDVPEDIRLMLEPKRKPEGFVGVQFQAAINKGPNGEVPYLYAVFLFKGAGSAYKTISSLSARGYHIEANPSGEYSTVVLRQATSGTGYLTRPSDCERLYEVSSQILAKAGIGA
;
A
#
# COMPACT_ATOMS: atom_id res chain seq x y z
N MET A 1 7.85 -15.73 -7.31
CA MET A 1 8.25 -15.13 -6.02
C MET A 1 9.76 -15.11 -6.00
N ARG A 2 10.39 -13.94 -5.94
CA ARG A 2 11.84 -13.80 -5.87
C ARG A 2 12.23 -13.70 -4.39
N PHE A 3 13.24 -14.46 -4.01
CA PHE A 3 13.79 -14.46 -2.65
C PHE A 3 15.25 -14.02 -2.78
N ASP A 4 15.65 -12.98 -2.06
CA ASP A 4 17.06 -12.73 -1.79
C ASP A 4 17.48 -13.52 -0.55
N LYS A 5 18.76 -13.48 -0.21
CA LYS A 5 19.29 -14.20 0.94
C LYS A 5 19.82 -13.20 1.96
N ASP A 6 19.47 -13.40 3.24
CA ASP A 6 20.11 -12.67 4.34
C ASP A 6 21.58 -13.12 4.54
N GLU A 7 22.28 -12.48 5.48
CA GLU A 7 23.68 -12.82 5.82
C GLU A 7 23.86 -14.27 6.30
N GLU A 8 22.78 -14.93 6.75
CA GLU A 8 22.74 -16.32 7.18
C GLU A 8 22.32 -17.29 6.05
N GLY A 9 22.08 -16.77 4.84
CA GLY A 9 21.69 -17.54 3.66
C GLY A 9 20.21 -17.94 3.61
N LYS A 10 19.36 -17.42 4.52
CA LYS A 10 17.93 -17.68 4.56
C LYS A 10 17.20 -16.84 3.53
N ASP A 11 16.17 -17.43 2.95
CA ASP A 11 15.36 -16.76 1.93
C ASP A 11 14.55 -15.62 2.56
N VAL A 12 14.88 -14.39 2.18
CA VAL A 12 14.13 -13.18 2.52
C VAL A 12 13.20 -12.87 1.35
N PRO A 13 11.88 -12.98 1.54
CA PRO A 13 10.92 -12.60 0.51
C PRO A 13 10.89 -11.08 0.36
N GLU A 14 11.54 -10.56 -0.67
CA GLU A 14 11.64 -9.12 -0.94
C GLU A 14 10.38 -8.56 -1.63
N ASP A 15 9.65 -9.40 -2.34
CA ASP A 15 8.47 -9.03 -3.15
C ASP A 15 7.21 -9.76 -2.66
N ILE A 16 6.85 -9.59 -1.39
CA ILE A 16 5.55 -10.07 -0.90
C ILE A 16 4.46 -9.11 -1.38
N ARG A 17 3.46 -9.67 -2.06
CA ARG A 17 2.24 -8.97 -2.45
C ARG A 17 1.03 -9.70 -1.88
N LEU A 18 0.25 -9.00 -1.07
CA LEU A 18 -1.05 -9.47 -0.58
C LEU A 18 -2.15 -8.62 -1.21
N MET A 19 -3.10 -9.26 -1.91
CA MET A 19 -4.23 -8.57 -2.53
C MET A 19 -5.49 -8.74 -1.69
N LEU A 20 -6.06 -7.61 -1.26
CA LEU A 20 -7.41 -7.54 -0.72
C LEU A 20 -8.37 -7.17 -1.85
N GLU A 21 -9.23 -8.11 -2.23
CA GLU A 21 -10.28 -7.88 -3.23
C GLU A 21 -11.66 -7.93 -2.59
N PRO A 22 -12.36 -6.78 -2.51
CA PRO A 22 -13.75 -6.76 -2.08
C PRO A 22 -14.64 -7.62 -2.98
N LYS A 23 -15.49 -8.45 -2.36
CA LYS A 23 -16.49 -9.26 -3.09
C LYS A 23 -17.44 -8.40 -3.92
N ARG A 24 -17.78 -7.21 -3.41
CA ARG A 24 -18.59 -6.20 -4.11
C ARG A 24 -17.71 -4.96 -4.24
N LYS A 25 -17.32 -4.63 -5.47
CA LYS A 25 -16.46 -3.49 -5.78
C LYS A 25 -17.11 -2.59 -6.83
N PRO A 26 -16.92 -1.26 -6.73
CA PRO A 26 -17.39 -0.34 -7.77
C PRO A 26 -16.66 -0.61 -9.08
N GLU A 27 -17.27 -0.20 -10.19
CA GLU A 27 -16.69 -0.34 -11.51
C GLU A 27 -15.29 0.29 -11.57
N GLY A 28 -14.37 -0.42 -12.20
CA GLY A 28 -12.99 0.01 -12.34
C GLY A 28 -12.13 -0.20 -11.08
N PHE A 29 -12.69 -0.44 -9.89
CA PHE A 29 -11.85 -0.78 -8.74
C PHE A 29 -11.42 -2.25 -8.77
N VAL A 30 -10.10 -2.50 -8.65
CA VAL A 30 -9.54 -3.85 -8.69
C VAL A 30 -9.43 -4.41 -7.27
N GLY A 31 -8.77 -3.69 -6.37
CA GLY A 31 -8.48 -4.12 -5.01
C GLY A 31 -7.38 -3.27 -4.37
N VAL A 32 -6.93 -3.68 -3.19
CA VAL A 32 -5.81 -3.08 -2.46
C VAL A 32 -4.68 -4.09 -2.39
N GLN A 33 -3.52 -3.75 -2.93
CA GLN A 33 -2.32 -4.57 -2.87
C GLN A 33 -1.38 -4.04 -1.79
N PHE A 34 -1.12 -4.83 -0.76
CA PHE A 34 -0.07 -4.57 0.24
C PHE A 34 1.25 -5.12 -0.29
N GLN A 35 2.27 -4.28 -0.36
CA GLN A 35 3.58 -4.60 -0.93
C GLN A 35 4.66 -4.36 0.10
N ALA A 36 5.42 -5.41 0.38
CA ALA A 36 6.67 -5.28 1.13
C ALA A 36 7.79 -4.91 0.16
N ALA A 37 8.69 -4.05 0.60
CA ALA A 37 9.93 -3.70 -0.09
C ALA A 37 11.03 -3.47 0.95
N ILE A 38 12.29 -3.58 0.52
CA ILE A 38 13.44 -3.22 1.34
C ILE A 38 13.84 -1.78 1.04
N ASN A 39 13.81 -0.92 2.07
CA ASN A 39 14.27 0.45 1.95
C ASN A 39 15.73 0.56 2.39
N LYS A 40 16.57 1.21 1.59
CA LYS A 40 17.99 1.43 1.88
C LYS A 40 18.17 2.79 2.57
N GLY A 41 18.39 2.78 3.88
CA GLY A 41 18.59 3.98 4.68
C GLY A 41 20.03 4.17 5.15
N PRO A 42 20.38 5.33 5.73
CA PRO A 42 21.71 5.58 6.29
C PRO A 42 22.06 4.65 7.46
N ASN A 43 21.07 4.00 8.08
CA ASN A 43 21.24 3.04 9.17
C ASN A 43 21.11 1.57 8.73
N GLY A 44 21.20 1.31 7.42
CA GLY A 44 21.06 -0.03 6.85
C GLY A 44 19.71 -0.28 6.17
N GLU A 45 19.53 -1.51 5.73
CA GLU A 45 18.32 -1.98 5.05
C GLU A 45 17.22 -2.30 6.05
N VAL A 46 16.02 -1.81 5.78
CA VAL A 46 14.87 -1.97 6.67
C VAL A 46 13.63 -2.34 5.86
N PRO A 47 12.81 -3.30 6.34
CA PRO A 47 11.58 -3.67 5.66
C PRO A 47 10.56 -2.55 5.76
N TYR A 48 9.83 -2.37 4.67
CA TYR A 48 8.86 -1.31 4.50
C TYR A 48 7.61 -1.85 3.80
N LEU A 49 6.44 -1.58 4.38
CA LEU A 49 5.15 -1.99 3.83
C LEU A 49 4.33 -0.77 3.41
N TYR A 50 3.73 -0.84 2.23
CA TYR A 50 2.78 0.17 1.74
C TYR A 50 1.60 -0.50 1.03
N ALA A 51 0.51 0.25 0.88
CA ALA A 51 -0.70 -0.23 0.21
C ALA A 51 -0.90 0.50 -1.13
N VAL A 52 -1.36 -0.21 -2.13
CA VAL A 52 -1.66 0.33 -3.46
C VAL A 52 -3.10 0.01 -3.83
N PHE A 53 -3.93 1.03 -3.90
CA PHE A 53 -5.28 0.92 -4.44
C PHE A 53 -5.19 0.91 -5.95
N LEU A 54 -5.69 -0.15 -6.58
CA LEU A 54 -5.58 -0.39 -8.02
C LEU A 54 -6.91 -0.13 -8.72
N PHE A 55 -6.85 0.59 -9.84
CA PHE A 55 -8.01 0.96 -10.63
C PHE A 55 -7.75 0.73 -12.12
N LYS A 56 -8.78 0.29 -12.87
CA LYS A 56 -8.84 0.42 -14.32
C LYS A 56 -9.27 1.84 -14.65
N GLY A 57 -8.35 2.61 -15.23
CA GLY A 57 -8.50 4.04 -15.49
C GLY A 57 -8.70 4.92 -14.24
N ALA A 58 -9.01 6.20 -14.47
CA ALA A 58 -9.15 7.23 -13.43
C ALA A 58 -10.64 7.59 -13.16
N GLY A 59 -11.48 6.57 -12.97
CA GLY A 59 -12.93 6.70 -12.76
C GLY A 59 -13.36 7.29 -11.41
N SER A 60 -14.64 7.18 -11.07
CA SER A 60 -15.22 7.75 -9.83
C SER A 60 -14.58 7.21 -8.55
N ALA A 61 -14.32 5.90 -8.48
CA ALA A 61 -13.66 5.28 -7.33
C ALA A 61 -12.24 5.81 -7.13
N TYR A 62 -11.48 5.95 -8.21
CA TYR A 62 -10.13 6.55 -8.19
C TYR A 62 -10.20 7.99 -7.67
N LYS A 63 -11.07 8.83 -8.26
CA LYS A 63 -11.24 10.24 -7.85
C LYS A 63 -11.60 10.35 -6.38
N THR A 64 -12.53 9.53 -5.91
CA THR A 64 -12.96 9.49 -4.51
C THR A 64 -11.77 9.18 -3.60
N ILE A 65 -11.10 8.03 -3.81
CA ILE A 65 -10.01 7.58 -2.94
C ILE A 65 -8.80 8.54 -3.00
N SER A 66 -8.45 9.03 -4.18
CA SER A 66 -7.35 9.99 -4.36
C SER A 66 -7.55 11.34 -3.66
N SER A 67 -8.81 11.71 -3.38
CA SER A 67 -9.16 12.95 -2.67
C SER A 67 -9.18 12.83 -1.14
N LEU A 68 -9.09 11.60 -0.62
CA LEU A 68 -9.13 11.37 0.82
C LEU A 68 -7.81 11.77 1.48
N SER A 69 -7.87 11.95 2.79
CA SER A 69 -6.70 12.13 3.65
C SER A 69 -6.72 11.09 4.77
N ALA A 70 -5.52 10.67 5.19
CA ALA A 70 -5.31 9.76 6.30
C ALA A 70 -4.20 10.31 7.19
N ARG A 71 -4.51 10.56 8.47
CA ARG A 71 -3.54 11.10 9.43
C ARG A 71 -2.37 10.12 9.58
N GLY A 72 -1.14 10.63 9.46
CA GLY A 72 0.08 9.82 9.57
C GLY A 72 0.41 9.05 8.29
N TYR A 73 -0.28 9.31 7.18
CA TYR A 73 -0.02 8.68 5.89
C TYR A 73 -0.01 9.71 4.75
N HIS A 74 0.83 9.47 3.75
CA HIS A 74 0.73 10.11 2.44
C HIS A 74 -0.17 9.27 1.53
N ILE A 75 -0.98 9.98 0.75
CA ILE A 75 -1.83 9.43 -0.31
C ILE A 75 -1.34 10.04 -1.63
N GLU A 76 -0.80 9.20 -2.50
CA GLU A 76 -0.18 9.61 -3.75
C GLU A 76 -0.96 9.07 -4.93
N ALA A 77 -1.61 9.99 -5.64
CA ALA A 77 -2.42 9.69 -6.80
C ALA A 77 -1.54 9.63 -8.06
N ASN A 78 -1.50 8.49 -8.71
CA ASN A 78 -0.75 8.27 -9.94
C ASN A 78 -1.72 7.83 -11.04
N PRO A 79 -2.32 8.79 -11.77
CA PRO A 79 -3.17 8.47 -12.90
C PRO A 79 -2.30 7.93 -14.05
N SER A 80 -2.66 6.77 -14.58
CA SER A 80 -2.02 6.18 -15.76
C SER A 80 -3.07 5.52 -16.64
N GLY A 81 -2.81 5.52 -17.95
CA GLY A 81 -3.80 5.33 -19.02
C GLY A 81 -4.76 4.16 -18.76
N GLU A 82 -4.25 2.93 -18.83
CA GLU A 82 -5.08 1.74 -18.62
C GLU A 82 -5.33 1.46 -17.12
N TYR A 83 -4.31 1.67 -16.28
CA TYR A 83 -4.40 1.45 -14.84
C TYR A 83 -3.94 2.68 -14.08
N SER A 84 -4.77 3.16 -13.16
CA SER A 84 -4.41 4.21 -12.22
C SER A 84 -4.19 3.63 -10.83
N THR A 85 -3.34 4.28 -10.03
CA THR A 85 -3.04 3.81 -8.68
C THR A 85 -3.12 4.94 -7.68
N VAL A 86 -3.50 4.58 -6.45
CA VAL A 86 -3.32 5.46 -5.30
C VAL A 86 -2.44 4.73 -4.30
N VAL A 87 -1.28 5.29 -3.99
CA VAL A 87 -0.32 4.70 -3.05
C VAL A 87 -0.56 5.31 -1.68
N LEU A 88 -0.79 4.46 -0.67
CA LEU A 88 -0.91 4.83 0.73
C LEU A 88 0.35 4.37 1.47
N ARG A 89 1.08 5.33 2.03
CA ARG A 89 2.31 5.07 2.77
C ARG A 89 2.42 5.85 4.06
N GLN A 90 3.08 5.30 5.07
CA GLN A 90 3.34 6.04 6.31
C GLN A 90 4.12 7.33 6.04
N ALA A 91 3.69 8.42 6.69
CA ALA A 91 4.45 9.66 6.75
C ALA A 91 5.63 9.46 7.71
N THR A 92 6.82 9.91 7.32
CA THR A 92 8.03 9.74 8.13
C THR A 92 8.55 11.08 8.63
N SER A 93 9.07 11.08 9.85
CA SER A 93 9.78 12.21 10.46
C SER A 93 11.28 11.97 10.41
N GLY A 94 11.90 12.05 9.23
CA GLY A 94 13.34 12.18 9.04
C GLY A 94 14.26 11.00 9.42
N THR A 95 13.80 10.01 10.20
CA THR A 95 14.63 8.89 10.68
C THR A 95 14.59 7.64 9.78
N GLY A 96 13.92 7.73 8.63
CA GLY A 96 13.73 6.62 7.69
C GLY A 96 12.41 5.87 7.85
N TYR A 97 12.18 4.92 6.93
CA TYR A 97 10.99 4.07 6.90
C TYR A 97 11.30 2.77 7.64
N LEU A 98 10.76 2.61 8.85
CA LEU A 98 10.75 1.32 9.55
C LEU A 98 9.29 0.93 9.79
N THR A 99 8.86 -0.18 9.20
CA THR A 99 7.52 -0.73 9.47
C THR A 99 7.61 -1.81 10.54
N ARG A 100 7.05 -1.54 11.73
CA ARG A 100 6.89 -2.55 12.81
C ARG A 100 5.62 -3.38 12.58
N PRO A 101 5.44 -4.53 13.24
CA PRO A 101 4.19 -5.31 13.15
C PRO A 101 2.92 -4.47 13.42
N SER A 102 2.96 -3.58 14.41
CA SER A 102 1.86 -2.65 14.71
C SER A 102 1.60 -1.63 13.59
N ASP A 103 2.61 -1.32 12.78
CA ASP A 103 2.46 -0.44 11.62
C ASP A 103 1.78 -1.17 10.46
N CYS A 104 2.02 -2.48 10.30
CA CYS A 104 1.32 -3.33 9.34
C CYS A 104 -0.18 -3.39 9.65
N GLU A 105 -0.52 -3.65 10.92
CA GLU A 105 -1.92 -3.68 11.39
C GLU A 105 -2.59 -2.32 11.14
N ARG A 106 -1.92 -1.23 11.51
CA ARG A 106 -2.44 0.12 11.29
C ARG A 106 -2.61 0.46 9.81
N LEU A 107 -1.70 0.03 8.95
CA LEU A 107 -1.84 0.22 7.49
C LEU A 107 -3.07 -0.52 6.94
N TYR A 108 -3.34 -1.73 7.44
CA TYR A 108 -4.54 -2.49 7.08
C TYR A 108 -5.82 -1.78 7.58
N GLU A 109 -5.83 -1.32 8.83
CA GLU A 109 -6.97 -0.58 9.40
C GLU A 109 -7.27 0.69 8.61
N VAL A 110 -6.25 1.49 8.32
CA VAL A 110 -6.41 2.74 7.55
C VAL A 110 -6.88 2.45 6.12
N SER A 111 -6.34 1.41 5.49
CA SER A 111 -6.80 0.97 4.17
C SER A 111 -8.28 0.58 4.20
N SER A 112 -8.70 -0.17 5.21
CA SER A 112 -10.10 -0.58 5.41
C SER A 112 -11.03 0.61 5.67
N GLN A 113 -10.57 1.60 6.44
CA GLN A 113 -11.33 2.83 6.68
C GLN A 113 -11.47 3.69 5.42
N ILE A 114 -10.45 3.74 4.56
CA ILE A 114 -10.51 4.40 3.26
C ILE A 114 -11.55 3.72 2.36
N LEU A 115 -11.54 2.39 2.30
CA LEU A 115 -12.55 1.62 1.57
C LEU A 115 -13.96 1.92 2.09
N ALA A 116 -14.16 1.87 3.41
CA ALA A 116 -15.44 2.17 4.03
C ALA A 116 -15.94 3.59 3.70
N LYS A 117 -15.06 4.60 3.76
CA LYS A 117 -15.37 5.99 3.37
C LYS A 117 -15.70 6.13 1.88
N ALA A 118 -15.12 5.28 1.03
CA ALA A 118 -15.43 5.21 -0.40
C ALA A 118 -16.69 4.36 -0.70
N GLY A 119 -17.39 3.85 0.32
CA GLY A 119 -18.56 2.99 0.15
C GLY A 119 -18.23 1.57 -0.31
N ILE A 120 -16.98 1.14 -0.13
CA ILE A 120 -16.48 -0.18 -0.52
C ILE A 120 -16.34 -1.02 0.76
N GLY A 121 -17.05 -2.14 0.84
CA GLY A 121 -16.89 -3.07 1.96
C GLY A 121 -15.54 -3.80 1.85
N ALA A 122 -14.70 -3.68 2.88
CA ALA A 122 -13.45 -4.45 3.01
C ALA A 122 -13.73 -5.89 3.47
#